data_AF-A0A8E2EN03-F1
#
_entry.id   AF-A0A8E2EN03-F1
#
_cell.length_a   1.000
_cell.length_b   1.000
_cell.length_c   1.000
_cell.angle_alpha   90.00
_cell.angle_beta   90.00
_cell.angle_gamma   90.00
#
_symmetry.space_group_name_H-M   'P 1'
#
loop_
_entity.id
_entity.type
_entity.pdbx_description
1 polymer ?
#
loop_
_entity_poly.entity_id
_entity_poly.type
_entity_poly.pdbx_seq_one_letter_code
_entity_poly.pdbx_strand_id
1 'polypeptide(L)'
;FAAIALALASVATAQLANIPNCALNCFVNALTTDGCSGLTDFACHCKKTDLISNVTPCVQAACSADDQAKVITAVEGTCASAGVPISVPPV
;
A
#
# COMPACT_ATOMS: atom_id res chain seq x y z
N PHE A 1 29.61 0.85 -24.12
CA PHE A 1 28.90 1.30 -22.91
C PHE A 1 27.66 0.44 -22.73
N ALA A 2 27.75 -0.66 -21.99
CA ALA A 2 26.62 -1.55 -21.74
C ALA A 2 25.81 -0.98 -20.58
N ALA A 3 24.53 -0.71 -20.82
CA ALA A 3 23.61 -0.09 -19.87
C ALA A 3 23.42 -0.99 -18.64
N ILE A 4 23.59 -0.40 -17.46
CA ILE A 4 23.37 -1.04 -16.17
C ILE A 4 21.87 -1.25 -16.01
N ALA A 5 21.43 -2.51 -16.05
CA ALA A 5 20.08 -2.89 -15.65
C ALA A 5 19.99 -2.78 -14.12
N LEU A 6 19.42 -1.67 -13.63
CA LEU A 6 19.15 -1.47 -12.21
C LEU A 6 18.05 -2.44 -11.78
N ALA A 7 18.42 -3.40 -10.93
CA ALA A 7 17.48 -4.30 -10.26
C ALA A 7 16.59 -3.50 -9.29
N LEU A 8 15.36 -3.17 -9.72
CA LEU A 8 14.34 -2.50 -8.91
C LEU A 8 13.52 -3.47 -8.03
N ALA A 9 13.86 -4.76 -8.01
CA ALA A 9 13.05 -5.79 -7.38
C ALA A 9 13.09 -5.79 -5.83
N SER A 10 13.98 -5.03 -5.19
CA SER A 10 14.15 -5.02 -3.72
C SER A 10 13.21 -4.07 -2.97
N VAL A 11 12.53 -3.16 -3.67
CA VAL A 11 11.74 -2.11 -3.00
C VAL A 11 10.36 -2.65 -2.58
N ALA A 12 9.80 -3.59 -3.35
CA ALA A 12 8.42 -4.08 -3.21
C ALA A 12 8.14 -4.87 -1.91
N THR A 13 9.12 -5.56 -1.34
CA THR A 13 8.91 -6.34 -0.11
C THR A 13 9.00 -5.50 1.17
N ALA A 14 9.81 -4.43 1.17
CA ALA A 14 9.94 -3.55 2.32
C ALA A 14 8.68 -2.68 2.58
N GLN A 15 7.89 -2.44 1.54
CA GLN A 15 6.75 -1.53 1.60
C GLN A 15 5.48 -2.16 2.20
N LEU A 16 5.22 -3.46 2.00
CA LEU A 16 4.21 -4.19 2.77
C LEU A 16 4.63 -4.44 4.23
N ALA A 17 5.93 -4.58 4.49
CA ALA A 17 6.46 -4.84 5.84
C ALA A 17 6.23 -3.68 6.82
N ASN A 18 5.95 -2.46 6.32
CA ASN A 18 5.65 -1.29 7.14
C ASN A 18 4.15 -1.17 7.51
N ILE A 19 3.27 -2.00 6.94
CA ILE A 19 1.85 -2.01 7.30
C ILE A 19 1.68 -2.78 8.61
N PRO A 20 1.03 -2.20 9.64
CA PRO A 20 0.70 -2.89 10.89
C PRO A 20 -0.07 -4.20 10.65
N ASN A 21 0.24 -5.23 11.43
CA ASN A 21 -0.41 -6.55 11.31
C ASN A 21 -1.96 -6.49 11.40
N CYS A 22 -2.52 -5.53 12.14
CA CYS A 22 -3.97 -5.34 12.24
C CYS A 22 -4.62 -4.98 10.90
N ALA A 23 -3.88 -4.32 10.01
CA ALA A 23 -4.36 -3.86 8.70
C ALA A 23 -3.99 -4.80 7.56
N LEU A 24 -3.05 -5.73 7.77
CA LEU A 24 -2.50 -6.56 6.70
C LEU A 24 -3.59 -7.32 5.93
N ASN A 25 -4.52 -7.98 6.63
CA ASN A 25 -5.62 -8.71 6.00
C ASN A 25 -6.60 -7.78 5.28
N CYS A 26 -6.76 -6.53 5.73
CA CYS A 26 -7.61 -5.54 5.05
C CYS A 26 -7.06 -5.22 3.66
N PHE A 27 -5.75 -5.02 3.54
CA PHE A 27 -5.10 -4.79 2.26
C PHE A 27 -5.06 -6.04 1.40
N VAL A 28 -4.65 -7.19 1.92
CA VAL A 28 -4.56 -8.43 1.12
C VAL A 28 -5.90 -8.74 0.41
N ASN A 29 -7.03 -8.60 1.11
CA ASN A 29 -8.35 -8.80 0.51
C ASN A 29 -8.62 -7.81 -0.64
N ALA A 30 -8.37 -6.52 -0.43
CA ALA A 30 -8.62 -5.49 -1.45
C ALA A 30 -7.68 -5.62 -2.67
N LEU A 31 -6.38 -5.85 -2.42
CA LEU A 31 -5.34 -5.95 -3.45
C LEU A 31 -5.47 -7.23 -4.30
N THR A 32 -6.11 -8.27 -3.78
CA THR A 32 -6.34 -9.51 -4.54
C THR A 32 -7.42 -9.33 -5.61
N THR A 33 -8.33 -8.36 -5.44
CA THR A 33 -9.53 -8.22 -6.28
C THR A 33 -9.54 -6.95 -7.13
N ASP A 34 -8.52 -6.09 -7.04
CA ASP A 34 -8.51 -4.79 -7.71
C ASP A 34 -8.03 -4.84 -9.18
N GLY A 35 -7.65 -6.02 -9.67
CA GLY A 35 -7.24 -6.26 -11.06
C GLY A 35 -5.81 -5.85 -11.38
N CYS A 36 -4.97 -5.60 -10.37
CA CYS A 36 -3.52 -5.45 -10.55
C CYS A 36 -2.82 -6.82 -10.68
N SER A 37 -1.59 -6.83 -11.19
CA SER A 37 -0.92 -8.06 -11.63
C SER A 37 -0.52 -9.00 -10.48
N GLY A 38 -0.53 -8.50 -9.23
CA GLY A 38 -0.28 -9.24 -8.01
C GLY A 38 -0.18 -8.30 -6.81
N LEU A 39 -0.12 -8.85 -5.60
CA LEU A 39 -0.16 -8.12 -4.32
C LEU A 39 0.92 -7.05 -4.11
N THR A 40 1.96 -7.05 -4.96
CA THR A 40 3.11 -6.13 -4.88
C THR A 40 3.18 -5.17 -6.05
N ASP A 41 2.14 -5.11 -6.89
CA ASP A 41 2.03 -4.16 -8.00
C ASP A 41 1.56 -2.78 -7.46
N PHE A 42 2.36 -2.19 -6.55
CA PHE A 42 1.98 -0.97 -5.83
C PHE A 42 1.74 0.22 -6.76
N ALA A 43 2.48 0.30 -7.87
CA ALA A 43 2.24 1.32 -8.88
C ALA A 43 0.83 1.20 -9.52
N CYS A 44 0.29 -0.01 -9.63
CA CYS A 44 -1.09 -0.23 -10.04
C CYS A 44 -2.07 0.01 -8.87
N HIS A 45 -1.82 -0.57 -7.71
CA HIS A 45 -2.70 -0.48 -6.54
C HIS A 45 -2.94 0.97 -6.11
N CYS A 46 -1.88 1.78 -6.04
CA CYS A 46 -1.95 3.20 -5.66
C CYS A 46 -2.71 4.07 -6.66
N LYS A 47 -2.97 3.58 -7.89
CA LYS A 47 -3.81 4.26 -8.88
C LYS A 47 -5.29 3.92 -8.75
N LYS A 48 -5.65 2.94 -7.91
CA LYS A 48 -7.04 2.56 -7.67
C LYS A 48 -7.67 3.57 -6.72
N THR A 49 -8.54 4.42 -7.28
CA THR A 49 -9.24 5.48 -6.53
C THR A 49 -10.07 4.93 -5.38
N ASP A 50 -10.56 3.69 -5.51
CA ASP A 50 -11.50 3.08 -4.57
C ASP A 50 -10.79 2.25 -3.49
N LEU A 51 -9.47 2.03 -3.61
CA LEU A 51 -8.72 1.18 -2.68
C LEU A 51 -8.81 1.69 -1.25
N ILE A 52 -8.59 3.00 -1.05
CA ILE A 52 -8.62 3.61 0.28
C ILE A 52 -10.02 3.49 0.90
N SER A 53 -11.08 3.85 0.17
CA SER A 53 -12.45 3.73 0.66
C SER A 53 -12.85 2.29 0.98
N ASN A 54 -12.32 1.31 0.24
CA ASN A 54 -12.61 -0.10 0.47
C ASN A 54 -11.88 -0.66 1.71
N VAL A 55 -10.70 -0.14 2.03
CA VAL A 55 -9.85 -0.64 3.13
C VAL A 55 -10.14 0.08 4.45
N THR A 56 -10.47 1.37 4.42
CA THR A 56 -10.76 2.19 5.61
C THR A 56 -11.67 1.53 6.65
N PRO A 57 -12.87 0.99 6.32
CA PRO A 57 -13.76 0.43 7.33
C PRO A 57 -13.15 -0.79 8.04
N CYS A 58 -12.38 -1.60 7.32
CA CYS A 58 -11.67 -2.73 7.91
C CYS A 58 -10.55 -2.27 8.86
N VAL A 59 -9.79 -1.26 8.45
CA VAL A 59 -8.69 -0.70 9.24
C VAL A 59 -9.21 -0.02 10.52
N GLN A 60 -10.30 0.74 10.44
CA GLN A 60 -10.94 1.34 11.61
C GLN A 60 -11.47 0.29 12.61
N ALA A 61 -11.96 -0.85 12.11
CA ALA A 61 -12.46 -1.94 12.96
C ALA A 61 -11.35 -2.78 13.60
N ALA A 62 -10.20 -2.92 12.93
CA ALA A 62 -9.13 -3.83 13.34
C ALA A 62 -7.96 -3.14 14.08
N CYS A 63 -7.73 -1.85 13.85
CA CYS A 63 -6.56 -1.12 14.31
C CYS A 63 -6.89 -0.02 15.32
N SER A 64 -5.96 0.22 16.26
CA SER A 64 -5.99 1.39 17.14
C SER A 64 -5.80 2.69 16.35
N ALA A 65 -6.20 3.85 16.89
CA ALA A 65 -6.00 5.14 16.22
C ALA A 65 -4.52 5.42 15.89
N ASP A 66 -3.60 5.05 16.79
CA ASP A 66 -2.15 5.14 16.55
C ASP A 66 -1.70 4.25 15.38
N ASP A 67 -2.25 3.04 15.27
CA ASP A 67 -1.92 2.15 14.16
C ASP A 67 -2.59 2.58 12.85
N GLN A 68 -3.77 3.20 12.90
CA GLN A 68 -4.39 3.81 11.71
C GLN A 68 -3.51 4.95 11.14
N ALA A 69 -2.93 5.79 11.99
CA ALA A 69 -1.98 6.82 11.56
C ALA A 69 -0.70 6.22 10.94
N LYS A 70 -0.22 5.09 11.46
CA LYS A 70 0.91 4.34 10.85
C LYS A 70 0.52 3.74 9.51
N VAL A 71 -0.70 3.21 9.37
CA VAL A 71 -1.22 2.71 8.08
C VAL A 71 -1.22 3.83 7.05
N ILE A 72 -1.74 5.02 7.38
CA ILE A 72 -1.73 6.20 6.51
C ILE A 72 -0.30 6.49 6.03
N THR A 73 0.63 6.64 6.96
CA THR A 73 2.04 6.96 6.66
C THR A 73 2.68 5.87 5.78
N ALA A 74 2.41 4.60 6.06
CA ALA A 74 2.93 3.47 5.30
C ALA A 74 2.39 3.46 3.87
N VAL A 75 1.09 3.71 3.67
CA VAL A 75 0.45 3.75 2.36
C VAL A 75 0.99 4.91 1.53
N GLU A 76 1.03 6.13 2.09
CA GLU A 76 1.53 7.31 1.38
C GLU A 76 3.01 7.13 0.98
N GLY A 77 3.85 6.63 1.89
CA GLY A 77 5.26 6.37 1.61
C GLY A 77 5.48 5.28 0.56
N THR A 78 4.65 4.22 0.59
CA THR A 78 4.66 3.14 -0.41
C THR A 78 4.31 3.67 -1.78
N CYS A 79 3.21 4.42 -1.88
CA CYS A 79 2.72 4.97 -3.13
C CYS A 79 3.67 6.03 -3.72
N ALA A 80 4.27 6.88 -2.87
CA ALA A 80 5.33 7.80 -3.30
C ALA A 80 6.56 7.06 -3.85
N SER A 81 7.00 5.99 -3.17
CA SER A 81 8.13 5.15 -3.60
C SER A 81 7.85 4.40 -4.91
N ALA A 82 6.58 4.08 -5.16
CA ALA A 82 6.10 3.48 -6.41
C ALA A 82 5.89 4.51 -7.55
N GLY A 83 6.18 5.79 -7.32
CA GLY A 83 6.02 6.88 -8.31
C GLY A 83 4.57 7.35 -8.49
N VAL A 84 3.68 7.02 -7.55
CA VAL A 84 2.26 7.41 -7.56
C VAL A 84 1.93 8.06 -6.21
N PRO A 85 2.44 9.26 -5.90
CA PRO A 85 2.17 9.91 -4.61
C PRO A 85 0.65 10.15 -4.44
N ILE A 86 0.12 9.80 -3.28
CA ILE A 86 -1.27 10.02 -2.88
C ILE A 86 -1.32 10.73 -1.53
N SER A 87 -2.49 11.24 -1.16
CA SER A 87 -2.77 11.71 0.20
C SER A 87 -4.00 10.99 0.74
N VAL A 88 -3.87 10.39 1.91
CA VAL A 88 -4.94 9.66 2.58
C VAL A 88 -5.50 10.54 3.70
N PRO A 89 -6.80 10.86 3.69
CA PRO A 89 -7.40 11.65 4.76
C PRO A 89 -7.34 10.90 6.11
N PRO A 90 -7.23 11.61 7.24
CA PRO A 90 -7.31 10.99 8.57
C PRO A 90 -8.62 10.23 8.74
N VAL A 91 -8.56 9.08 9.42
CA VAL A 91 -9.68 8.17 9.70
C VAL A 91 -9.91 8.00 11.18
#